data_AF-A0A914W3F5-F1
#
_entry.id   AF-A0A914W3F5-F1
#
_cell.length_a   1.000
_cell.length_b   1.000
_cell.length_c   1.000
_cell.angle_alpha   90.00
_cell.angle_beta   90.00
_cell.angle_gamma   90.00
#
_symmetry.space_group_name_H-M   'P 1'
#
loop_
_entity.id
_entity.type
_entity.pdbx_description
1 polymer ?
#
loop_
_entity_poly.entity_id
_entity_poly.type
_entity_poly.pdbx_seq_one_letter_code
_entity_poly.pdbx_strand_id
1 'polypeptide(L)'
;MTITYTLDVSTSKASSFCKLLLRWRGSLWKSVYKELFLWLCGYTALSLVYRLALNPEQRIIFEDISVFAYRYTDFIPLTFILGFFVSLVIDRWWDMFTNIGWIDK
;
A
#
# COMPACT_ATOMS: atom_id res chain seq x y z
N MET A 1 -5.53 17.77 -5.39
CA MET A 1 -5.10 19.01 -4.71
C MET A 1 -3.74 18.73 -4.10
N THR A 2 -2.77 19.63 -4.32
CA THR A 2 -1.43 19.56 -3.72
C THR A 2 -1.52 19.71 -2.20
N ILE A 3 -0.67 18.99 -1.47
CA ILE A 3 -0.65 19.01 0.00
C ILE A 3 0.73 19.45 0.44
N THR A 4 0.79 20.67 0.97
CA THR A 4 2.02 21.22 1.54
C THR A 4 2.17 20.75 2.99
N TYR A 5 3.32 20.17 3.29
CA TYR A 5 3.72 19.75 4.64
C TYR A 5 5.17 20.14 4.96
N THR A 6 5.80 20.98 4.13
CA THR A 6 7.20 21.40 4.23
C THR A 6 7.53 22.02 5.60
N LEU A 7 6.60 22.81 6.16
CA LEU A 7 6.77 23.41 7.48
C LEU A 7 6.72 22.37 8.62
N ASP A 8 5.88 21.34 8.49
CA ASP A 8 5.70 20.28 9.48
C ASP A 8 6.96 19.40 9.62
N VAL A 9 7.76 19.30 8.55
CA VAL A 9 9.02 18.54 8.49
C VAL A 9 10.27 19.43 8.53
N SER A 10 10.13 20.70 8.90
CA SER A 10 11.25 21.64 9.02
C SER A 10 12.25 21.29 10.13
N THR A 11 11.86 20.44 11.09
CA THR A 11 12.74 19.97 12.17
C THR A 11 12.93 18.45 12.11
N SER A 12 14.18 18.00 12.21
CA SER A 12 14.60 16.59 12.14
C SER A 12 14.29 15.77 13.40
N LYS A 13 13.12 15.99 14.00
CA LYS A 13 12.65 15.21 15.15
C LYS A 13 11.93 13.96 14.65
N ALA A 14 12.17 12.81 15.26
CA ALA A 14 11.44 11.56 14.93
C ALA A 14 9.92 11.72 15.09
N SER A 15 9.47 12.58 16.01
CA SER A 15 8.06 12.91 16.20
C SER A 15 7.42 13.63 15.00
N SER A 16 8.20 14.34 14.18
CA SER A 16 7.70 14.99 12.96
C SER A 16 7.21 13.96 11.94
N PHE A 17 7.94 12.85 11.77
CA PHE A 17 7.52 11.74 10.90
C PHE A 17 6.29 11.01 11.43
N CYS A 18 6.24 10.71 12.73
CA CYS A 18 5.06 10.08 13.34
C CYS A 18 3.79 10.93 13.16
N LYS A 19 3.90 12.26 13.30
CA LYS A 19 2.78 13.18 13.04
C LYS A 19 2.32 13.11 11.58
N LEU A 20 3.24 12.98 10.63
CA LEU A 20 2.91 12.87 9.21
C LEU A 20 2.12 11.59 8.89
N LEU A 21 2.52 10.45 9.48
CA LEU A 21 1.85 9.16 9.32
C LEU A 21 0.38 9.16 9.78
N LEU A 22 0.07 9.96 10.81
CA LEU A 22 -1.28 10.06 11.38
C LEU A 22 -2.17 11.09 10.67
N ARG A 23 -1.65 11.83 9.69
CA ARG A 23 -2.44 12.79 8.91
C ARG A 23 -3.46 12.05 8.04
N TRP A 24 -4.64 12.63 7.82
CA TRP A 24 -5.67 12.03 6.95
C TRP A 24 -5.71 12.61 5.53
N ARG A 25 -5.59 13.94 5.39
CA ARG A 25 -5.66 14.58 4.06
C ARG A 25 -4.46 14.18 3.22
N GLY A 26 -4.74 13.44 2.13
CA GLY A 26 -3.79 12.87 1.16
C GLY A 26 -2.68 12.03 1.78
N SER A 27 -3.00 11.35 2.88
CA SER A 27 -2.16 10.28 3.40
C SER A 27 -2.43 8.96 2.67
N LEU A 28 -1.50 8.03 2.85
CA LEU A 28 -1.63 6.65 2.39
C LEU A 28 -2.93 6.00 2.88
N TRP A 29 -3.31 6.25 4.14
CA TRP A 29 -4.53 5.72 4.73
C TRP A 29 -5.78 6.09 3.92
N LYS A 30 -5.91 7.36 3.54
CA LYS A 30 -7.04 7.81 2.73
C LYS A 30 -7.04 7.19 1.33
N SER A 31 -5.88 6.81 0.80
CA SER A 31 -5.77 6.19 -0.51
C SER A 31 -6.05 4.70 -0.52
N VAL A 32 -5.77 3.98 0.57
CA VAL A 32 -5.77 2.50 0.61
C VAL A 32 -6.87 1.93 1.52
N TYR A 33 -7.60 2.75 2.28
CA TYR A 33 -8.56 2.22 3.28
C TYR A 33 -9.64 1.33 2.69
N LYS A 34 -10.08 1.56 1.44
CA LYS A 34 -11.13 0.75 0.80
C LYS A 34 -10.60 -0.63 0.42
N GLU A 35 -9.43 -0.66 -0.18
CA GLU A 35 -8.71 -1.86 -0.59
C GLU A 35 -8.31 -2.68 0.63
N LEU A 36 -7.82 -2.03 1.68
CA LEU A 36 -7.51 -2.66 2.97
C LEU A 36 -8.75 -3.26 3.60
N PHE A 37 -9.88 -2.53 3.62
CA PHE A 37 -11.13 -3.04 4.14
C PHE A 37 -11.61 -4.28 3.36
N LEU A 38 -11.59 -4.22 2.03
CA LEU A 38 -11.94 -5.36 1.18
C LEU A 38 -11.04 -6.57 1.45
N TRP A 39 -9.73 -6.35 1.57
CA TRP A 39 -8.76 -7.40 1.89
C TRP A 39 -9.03 -8.04 3.26
N LEU A 40 -9.28 -7.22 4.28
CA LEU A 40 -9.62 -7.69 5.63
C LEU A 40 -10.92 -8.49 5.65
N CYS A 41 -11.95 -8.03 4.94
CA CYS A 41 -13.21 -8.76 4.79
C CYS A 41 -13.00 -10.12 4.12
N GLY A 42 -12.24 -10.18 3.02
CA GLY A 42 -11.94 -11.43 2.34
C GLY A 42 -11.14 -12.41 3.23
N TYR A 43 -10.10 -11.91 3.90
CA TYR A 43 -9.28 -12.71 4.79
C TYR A 43 -10.08 -13.25 5.99
N THR A 44 -10.89 -12.40 6.62
CA THR A 44 -11.74 -12.81 7.74
C THR A 44 -12.80 -13.81 7.31
N ALA A 45 -13.41 -13.64 6.14
CA ALA A 45 -14.36 -14.61 5.58
C ALA A 45 -13.71 -16.00 5.41
N LEU A 46 -12.53 -16.07 4.79
CA LEU A 46 -11.79 -17.33 4.64
C LEU A 46 -11.43 -17.95 6.00
N SER A 47 -11.00 -17.14 6.96
CA SER A 47 -10.67 -17.59 8.32
C SER A 47 -11.89 -18.17 9.05
N LEU A 48 -13.05 -17.54 8.91
CA LEU A 48 -14.31 -18.03 9.49
C LEU A 48 -14.76 -19.34 8.84
N VAL A 49 -14.66 -19.44 7.50
CA VAL A 49 -14.98 -20.66 6.76
C VAL A 49 -14.10 -21.83 7.24
N TYR A 50 -12.78 -21.64 7.32
CA TYR A 50 -11.85 -22.65 7.83
C TYR A 50 -12.18 -23.10 9.26
N ARG A 51 -12.49 -22.15 10.17
CA ARG A 51 -12.71 -22.46 11.59
C ARG A 51 -14.08 -23.08 11.88
N LEU A 52 -15.13 -22.57 11.23
CA LEU A 52 -16.52 -22.84 11.61
C LEU A 52 -17.25 -23.77 10.63
N ALA A 53 -16.88 -23.78 9.35
CA ALA A 53 -17.63 -24.51 8.32
C ALA A 53 -16.92 -25.78 7.83
N LEU A 54 -15.59 -25.82 7.81
CA LEU A 54 -14.85 -26.97 7.25
C LEU A 54 -14.76 -28.15 8.21
N ASN A 55 -14.98 -29.34 7.65
CA ASN A 55 -14.74 -30.64 8.29
C ASN A 55 -13.24 -30.95 8.40
N PRO A 56 -12.82 -31.88 9.28
CA PRO A 56 -11.39 -32.19 9.50
C PRO A 56 -10.62 -32.53 8.22
N GLU A 57 -11.19 -33.34 7.34
CA GLU A 57 -10.55 -33.70 6.06
C GLU A 57 -10.40 -32.50 5.12
N GLN A 58 -11.41 -31.62 5.06
CA GLN A 58 -11.39 -30.42 4.22
C GLN A 58 -10.37 -29.40 4.71
N ARG A 59 -10.12 -29.34 6.03
CA ARG A 59 -9.10 -28.44 6.62
C ARG A 59 -7.70 -28.80 6.16
N ILE A 60 -7.38 -30.09 6.07
CA ILE A 60 -6.08 -30.57 5.56
C ILE A 60 -5.88 -30.08 4.12
N ILE A 61 -6.89 -30.25 3.27
CA ILE A 61 -6.84 -29.77 1.88
C ILE A 61 -6.67 -28.24 1.82
N PHE A 62 -7.40 -27.50 2.66
CA PHE A 62 -7.29 -26.04 2.72
C PHE A 62 -5.89 -25.58 3.15
N GLU A 63 -5.28 -26.28 4.11
CA GLU A 63 -3.91 -26.01 4.57
C GLU A 63 -2.90 -26.24 3.45
N ASP A 64 -3.01 -27.35 2.71
CA ASP A 64 -2.16 -27.65 1.56
C ASP A 64 -2.28 -26.56 0.47
N ILE A 65 -3.50 -26.12 0.16
CA ILE A 65 -3.74 -25.03 -0.80
C ILE A 65 -3.12 -23.72 -0.30
N SER A 66 -3.23 -23.44 1.01
CA SER A 66 -2.69 -22.21 1.61
C SER A 66 -1.15 -22.19 1.55
N VAL A 67 -0.51 -23.32 1.85
CA VAL A 67 0.95 -23.48 1.73
C VAL A 67 1.39 -23.39 0.27
N PHE A 68 0.63 -24.00 -0.65
CA PHE A 68 0.88 -23.87 -2.08
C PHE A 68 0.86 -22.40 -2.50
N ALA A 69 -0.22 -21.66 -2.21
CA ALA A 69 -0.34 -20.24 -2.56
C ALA A 69 0.78 -19.37 -1.94
N TYR A 70 1.16 -19.65 -0.69
CA TYR A 70 2.26 -18.95 -0.03
C TYR A 70 3.58 -19.11 -0.80
N ARG A 71 3.89 -20.34 -1.24
CA ARG A 71 5.13 -20.62 -1.99
C ARG A 71 5.22 -19.85 -3.32
N TYR A 72 4.11 -19.57 -3.98
CA TYR A 72 4.09 -18.79 -5.22
C TYR A 72 4.19 -17.28 -5.00
N THR A 73 3.96 -16.80 -3.77
CA THR A 73 4.03 -15.37 -3.46
C THR A 73 5.45 -14.81 -3.65
N ASP A 74 6.46 -15.63 -3.34
CA ASP A 74 7.88 -15.24 -3.45
C ASP A 74 8.43 -15.31 -4.88
N PHE A 75 7.67 -15.86 -5.84
CA PHE A 75 8.16 -16.07 -7.21
C PHE A 75 8.33 -14.76 -7.99
N ILE A 76 7.54 -13.73 -7.68
CA ILE A 76 7.57 -12.45 -8.39
C ILE A 76 8.21 -11.39 -7.49
N PRO A 77 9.34 -10.77 -7.89
CA PRO A 77 9.96 -9.69 -7.12
C PRO A 77 9.16 -8.39 -7.28
N LEU A 78 7.97 -8.33 -6.68
CA LEU A 78 7.04 -7.20 -6.78
C LEU A 78 7.65 -5.89 -6.30
N THR A 79 8.47 -5.95 -5.24
CA THR A 79 9.16 -4.78 -4.68
C THR A 79 10.10 -4.12 -5.68
N PHE A 80 10.83 -4.92 -6.45
CA PHE A 80 11.73 -4.45 -7.50
C PHE A 80 10.93 -3.73 -8.59
N ILE A 81 9.92 -4.41 -9.16
CA ILE A 81 9.10 -3.88 -10.25
C ILE A 81 8.39 -2.59 -9.83
N LEU A 82 7.81 -2.57 -8.62
CA LEU A 82 7.16 -1.40 -8.06
C LEU A 82 8.14 -0.24 -7.90
N GLY A 83 9.38 -0.51 -7.48
CA GLY A 83 10.44 0.49 -7.39
C GLY A 83 10.71 1.18 -8.73
N PHE A 84 10.94 0.43 -9.82
CA PHE A 84 11.15 1.04 -11.14
C PHE A 84 9.94 1.82 -11.62
N PHE A 85 8.74 1.25 -11.44
CA PHE A 85 7.51 1.88 -11.88
C PHE A 85 7.28 3.22 -11.16
N VAL A 86 7.44 3.25 -9.83
CA VAL A 86 7.25 4.48 -9.04
C VAL A 86 8.29 5.53 -9.41
N SER A 87 9.57 5.16 -9.56
CA SER A 87 10.61 6.11 -9.97
C SER A 87 10.28 6.79 -11.30
N LEU A 88 9.90 6.00 -12.32
CA LEU A 88 9.52 6.52 -13.64
C LEU A 88 8.32 7.49 -13.54
N VAL A 89 7.30 7.15 -12.74
CA VAL A 89 6.13 8.00 -12.54
C VAL A 89 6.50 9.33 -11.88
N ILE A 90 7.38 9.30 -10.87
CA ILE A 90 7.84 10.51 -10.17
C ILE A 90 8.67 11.41 -11.09
N ASP A 91 9.57 10.83 -11.89
CA ASP A 91 10.38 11.60 -12.85
C ASP A 91 9.49 12.36 -13.83
N ARG A 92 8.53 11.66 -14.44
CA ARG A 92 7.57 12.28 -15.36
C ARG A 92 6.68 13.32 -14.69
N TRP A 93 6.27 13.07 -13.45
CA TRP A 93 5.48 14.03 -12.69
C TRP A 93 6.26 15.32 -12.49
N TRP A 94 7.55 15.25 -12.15
CA TRP A 94 8.40 16.44 -12.00
C TRP A 94 8.61 17.16 -13.33
N ASP A 95 8.86 16.43 -14.42
CA ASP A 95 8.98 17.00 -15.76
C ASP A 95 7.72 17.77 -16.18
N MET A 96 6.54 17.27 -15.82
CA MET A 96 5.29 18.00 -16.07
C MET A 96 5.23 19.34 -15.32
N PHE A 97 5.73 19.41 -14.08
CA PHE A 97 5.76 20.65 -13.30
C PHE A 97 6.77 21.66 -13.81
N THR A 98 7.96 21.20 -14.24
CA THR A 98 9.02 22.10 -14.74
C THR A 98 8.69 22.69 -16.10
N ASN A 99 7.90 21.97 -16.92
CA ASN A 99 7.44 22.44 -18.22
C ASN A 99 6.22 23.38 -18.15
N ILE A 100 5.71 23.70 -16.96
CA ILE A 100 4.69 24.75 -16.80
C ILE A 100 5.36 26.09 -17.08
N GLY A 101 4.85 26.83 -18.07
CA GLY A 101 5.35 28.17 -18.41
C GLY A 101 5.04 29.18 -17.32
N TRP A 102 6.07 29.91 -16.87
CA TRP A 102 5.94 31.03 -15.94
C TRP A 102 6.05 32.35 -16.71
N ILE A 103 5.20 33.31 -16.36
CA ILE A 103 5.19 34.66 -16.97
C ILE A 103 6.26 35.57 -16.32
N ASP A 104 6.87 35.13 -15.23
CA ASP A 104 7.89 35.87 -14.46
C ASP A 104 9.25 36.02 -15.18
N LYS A 105 9.32 35.72 -16.49
CA LYS A 105 10.48 35.92 -17.35
C LYS A 105 10.28 37.12 -18.28
#